data_AF-A0A1D2NKL6-F1
#
_entry.id   AF-A0A1D2NKL6-F1
#
_cell.length_a   1.000
_cell.length_b   1.000
_cell.length_c   1.000
_cell.angle_alpha   90.00
_cell.angle_beta   90.00
_cell.angle_gamma   90.00
#
_symmetry.space_group_name_H-M   'P 1'
#
loop_
_entity.id
_entity.type
_entity.pdbx_description
1 polymer ?
#
loop_
_entity_poly.entity_id
_entity_poly.type
_entity_poly.pdbx_seq_one_letter_code
_entity_poly.pdbx_strand_id
1 'polypeptide(L)'
;MNFKYAFAGSSSQFVFSVRIRILIESDCHLLGQVKKLGFLFETMEFNISGMIEELSFGFASLATLSAAAMYSKYKSISQNLASAPVLTAGQDLSKIMKKQNNLPYAIVTGRVFPLESDKVLNTISGMSAVISKLNVTEFRWVDVFSNLMSTTKIGFEDSRLSPSLNYVPFGLSNPNNGANNNPKSDGYVMVDDISNGEFDRLLLTTKATYVPTEITFIGLVASLIRGFHSVGIETSESVLPVGSVITVIGEVTKLSDGHFRIANSSGGHTTPYVLTTKNILEVKSSFHSNAVAYKVLSLLCGCFTLMSFYALVKKWFPRFRMRRIRQLIQRQRSRASTEGLHETQICLACLQNPREVALFPCGHVCLCADCSLLIQERCPVCRESVVDTAPVYLA
;
A
#
# COMPACT_ATOMS: atom_id res chain seq x y z
N MET A 1 39.72 -23.26 3.59
CA MET A 1 39.67 -23.51 5.05
C MET A 1 38.61 -22.59 5.65
N ASN A 2 37.55 -23.21 6.17
CA ASN A 2 36.59 -22.75 7.19
C ASN A 2 35.88 -21.40 7.01
N PHE A 3 34.67 -21.50 6.47
CA PHE A 3 33.54 -20.64 6.85
C PHE A 3 33.16 -20.89 8.32
N LYS A 4 32.93 -19.81 9.07
CA LYS A 4 32.03 -19.81 10.24
C LYS A 4 31.19 -18.55 10.21
N TYR A 5 29.89 -18.72 10.02
CA TYR A 5 28.87 -17.73 10.29
C TYR A 5 28.66 -17.62 11.81
N ALA A 6 28.43 -16.41 12.29
CA ALA A 6 27.76 -16.14 13.57
C ALA A 6 26.81 -14.95 13.38
N PHE A 7 25.53 -15.21 13.59
CA PHE A 7 24.43 -14.23 13.63
C PHE A 7 24.39 -13.56 15.01
N ALA A 8 24.37 -12.22 15.02
CA ALA A 8 23.80 -11.36 16.06
C ALA A 8 23.73 -9.97 15.41
N GLY A 9 22.60 -9.34 15.13
CA GLY A 9 21.52 -9.00 16.04
C GLY A 9 21.55 -7.47 16.20
N SER A 10 20.38 -6.82 16.11
CA SER A 10 20.12 -5.41 16.44
C SER A 10 20.51 -4.34 15.40
N SER A 11 19.46 -3.86 14.72
CA SER A 11 19.11 -2.44 14.56
C SER A 11 20.21 -1.38 14.59
N SER A 12 20.49 -0.79 13.43
CA SER A 12 20.66 0.66 13.29
C SER A 12 20.76 1.03 11.81
N GLN A 13 19.94 1.99 11.40
CA GLN A 13 20.00 2.66 10.10
C GLN A 13 21.41 3.25 9.90
N PHE A 14 22.16 2.77 8.91
CA PHE A 14 23.39 3.42 8.45
C PHE A 14 23.06 4.30 7.24
N VAL A 15 22.81 5.58 7.51
CA VAL A 15 22.85 6.63 6.49
C VAL A 15 24.31 7.05 6.34
N PHE A 16 24.94 6.66 5.23
CA PHE A 16 26.26 7.15 4.85
C PHE A 16 26.17 8.63 4.47
N SER A 17 26.58 9.52 5.37
CA SER A 17 26.91 10.90 5.05
C SER A 17 28.40 10.98 4.74
N VAL A 18 28.74 10.96 3.46
CA VAL A 18 30.12 11.22 3.00
C VAL A 18 30.33 12.73 3.01
N ARG A 19 30.97 13.25 4.06
CA ARG A 19 31.43 14.65 4.12
C ARG A 19 32.78 14.75 3.38
N ILE A 20 32.73 15.16 2.11
CA ILE A 20 33.94 15.57 1.38
C ILE A 20 34.27 17.00 1.82
N ARG A 21 35.38 17.16 2.54
CA ARG A 21 35.92 18.47 2.95
C ARG A 21 36.95 18.87 1.91
N ILE A 22 36.55 19.68 0.92
CA ILE A 22 37.48 20.27 -0.05
C ILE A 22 38.04 21.55 0.58
N LEU A 23 39.32 21.53 0.95
CA LEU A 23 40.10 22.73 1.25
C LEU A 23 40.48 23.35 -0.10
N ILE A 24 39.90 24.51 -0.42
CA ILE A 24 40.34 25.34 -1.56
C ILE A 24 40.95 26.61 -0.97
N GLU A 25 42.25 26.73 -1.16
CA GLU A 25 43.08 27.87 -0.81
C GLU A 25 42.83 28.99 -1.84
N SER A 26 42.45 30.17 -1.33
CA SER A 26 42.54 31.50 -1.94
C SER A 26 42.36 31.66 -3.46
N ASP A 27 41.12 31.94 -3.88
CA ASP A 27 40.82 32.86 -4.99
C ASP A 27 39.40 33.45 -4.82
N CYS A 28 39.32 34.78 -4.62
CA CYS A 28 38.09 35.51 -4.22
C CYS A 28 36.92 35.42 -5.22
N HIS A 29 37.15 35.00 -6.46
CA HIS A 29 36.11 34.96 -7.50
C HIS A 29 35.23 33.69 -7.48
N LEU A 30 35.70 32.60 -6.85
CA LEU A 30 34.94 31.34 -6.71
C LEU A 30 33.99 31.33 -5.49
N LEU A 31 34.27 32.12 -4.46
CA LEU A 31 33.45 32.23 -3.24
C LEU A 31 32.02 32.74 -3.53
N GLY A 32 31.84 33.60 -4.54
CA GLY A 32 30.53 34.08 -4.97
C GLY A 32 29.68 32.98 -5.61
N GLN A 33 30.28 32.11 -6.43
CA GLN A 33 29.55 30.99 -7.05
C GLN A 33 29.25 29.85 -6.06
N VAL A 34 30.14 29.59 -5.10
CA VAL A 34 29.90 28.59 -4.03
C VAL A 34 28.78 29.05 -3.09
N LYS A 35 28.67 30.35 -2.77
CA LYS A 35 27.53 30.90 -2.03
C LYS A 35 26.22 30.81 -2.81
N LYS A 36 26.26 31.04 -4.13
CA LYS A 36 25.09 30.92 -5.02
C LYS A 36 24.62 29.48 -5.16
N LEU A 37 25.55 28.52 -5.22
CA LEU A 37 25.29 27.09 -5.16
C LEU A 37 24.75 26.67 -3.79
N GLY A 38 25.31 27.19 -2.69
CA GLY A 38 24.82 26.95 -1.33
C GLY A 38 23.39 27.48 -1.11
N PHE A 39 23.08 28.68 -1.61
CA PHE A 39 21.74 29.28 -1.54
C PHE A 39 20.74 28.52 -2.43
N LEU A 40 21.15 28.07 -3.61
CA LEU A 40 20.35 27.18 -4.46
C LEU A 40 20.13 25.81 -3.81
N PHE A 41 21.14 25.26 -3.11
CA PHE A 41 21.01 24.02 -2.36
C PHE A 41 20.06 24.16 -1.17
N GLU A 42 20.20 25.21 -0.36
CA GLU A 42 19.30 25.50 0.77
C GLU A 42 17.87 25.75 0.32
N THR A 43 17.67 26.48 -0.79
CA THR A 43 16.33 26.71 -1.34
C THR A 43 15.74 25.45 -2.00
N MET A 44 16.57 24.59 -2.61
CA MET A 44 16.15 23.26 -3.08
C MET A 44 15.82 22.30 -1.93
N GLU A 45 16.63 22.19 -0.88
CA GLU A 45 16.36 21.38 0.30
C GLU A 45 15.07 21.83 1.01
N PHE A 46 14.83 23.15 1.07
CA PHE A 46 13.57 23.69 1.60
C PHE A 46 12.35 23.34 0.74
N ASN A 47 12.50 23.26 -0.59
CA ASN A 47 11.41 22.90 -1.49
C ASN A 47 11.12 21.40 -1.45
N ILE A 48 12.17 20.57 -1.37
CA ILE A 48 12.06 19.11 -1.26
C ILE A 48 11.42 18.71 0.07
N SER A 49 11.81 19.30 1.20
CA SER A 49 11.22 18.99 2.51
C SER A 49 9.72 19.34 2.58
N GLY A 50 9.31 20.48 2.02
CA GLY A 50 7.89 20.83 1.90
C GLY A 50 7.12 19.86 1.01
N MET A 51 7.69 19.47 -0.14
CA MET A 51 7.07 18.52 -1.06
C MET A 51 6.91 17.13 -0.44
N ILE A 52 7.90 16.66 0.32
CA ILE A 52 7.85 15.39 1.07
C ILE A 52 6.75 15.43 2.15
N GLU A 53 6.63 16.53 2.89
CA GLU A 53 5.57 16.69 3.91
C GLU A 53 4.17 16.63 3.26
N GLU A 54 3.95 17.32 2.14
CA GLU A 54 2.67 17.31 1.40
C GLU A 54 2.33 15.93 0.81
N LEU A 55 3.32 15.25 0.19
CA LEU A 55 3.18 13.88 -0.31
C LEU A 55 2.85 12.91 0.84
N SER A 56 3.54 13.02 1.97
CA SER A 56 3.32 12.15 3.14
C SER A 56 1.90 12.29 3.71
N PHE A 57 1.37 13.52 3.76
CA PHE A 57 0.00 13.77 4.17
C PHE A 57 -1.00 13.15 3.18
N GLY A 58 -0.75 13.31 1.87
CA GLY A 58 -1.55 12.70 0.82
C GLY A 58 -1.64 11.18 0.94
N PHE A 59 -0.51 10.49 1.05
CA PHE A 59 -0.49 9.03 1.21
C PHE A 59 -1.12 8.56 2.52
N ALA A 60 -0.84 9.25 3.64
CA ALA A 60 -1.41 8.87 4.93
C ALA A 60 -2.93 9.07 4.97
N SER A 61 -3.46 10.10 4.30
CA SER A 61 -4.91 10.31 4.18
C SER A 61 -5.57 9.20 3.38
N LEU A 62 -5.00 8.83 2.21
CA LEU A 62 -5.49 7.73 1.39
C LEU A 62 -5.46 6.38 2.13
N ALA A 63 -4.37 6.13 2.87
CA ALA A 63 -4.24 4.93 3.70
C ALA A 63 -5.28 4.88 4.84
N THR A 64 -5.61 6.04 5.43
CA THR A 64 -6.64 6.13 6.47
C THR A 64 -8.02 5.83 5.89
N LEU A 65 -8.35 6.38 4.72
CA LEU A 65 -9.61 6.11 4.01
C LEU A 65 -9.73 4.63 3.62
N SER A 66 -8.68 4.03 3.06
CA SER A 66 -8.71 2.63 2.65
C SER A 66 -8.82 1.68 3.85
N ALA A 67 -8.10 1.94 4.95
CA ALA A 67 -8.20 1.16 6.18
C ALA A 67 -9.59 1.30 6.83
N ALA A 68 -10.18 2.50 6.83
CA ALA A 68 -11.54 2.71 7.35
C ALA A 68 -12.61 2.00 6.50
N ALA A 69 -12.48 2.03 5.18
CA ALA A 69 -13.36 1.32 4.25
C ALA A 69 -13.24 -0.21 4.42
N MET A 70 -12.02 -0.73 4.62
CA MET A 70 -11.83 -2.14 4.93
C MET A 70 -12.43 -2.50 6.29
N TYR A 71 -12.22 -1.68 7.32
CA TYR A 71 -12.83 -1.89 8.64
C TYR A 71 -14.36 -1.96 8.57
N SER A 72 -15.02 -1.03 7.87
CA SER A 72 -16.48 -1.04 7.75
C SER A 72 -16.98 -2.28 7.02
N LYS A 73 -16.27 -2.72 5.96
CA LYS A 73 -16.55 -3.97 5.24
C LYS A 73 -16.43 -5.18 6.17
N TYR A 74 -15.29 -5.37 6.84
CA TYR A 74 -15.07 -6.51 7.74
C TYR A 74 -16.02 -6.50 8.95
N LYS A 75 -16.36 -5.31 9.47
CA LYS A 75 -17.36 -5.16 10.53
C LYS A 75 -18.74 -5.61 10.07
N SER A 76 -19.22 -5.14 8.92
CA SER A 76 -20.52 -5.54 8.35
C SER A 76 -20.59 -7.06 8.17
N ILE A 77 -19.55 -7.65 7.58
CA ILE A 77 -19.42 -9.10 7.39
C ILE A 77 -19.50 -9.83 8.73
N SER A 78 -18.77 -9.39 9.75
CA SER A 78 -18.78 -10.02 11.07
C SER A 78 -20.15 -9.99 11.75
N GLN A 79 -20.91 -8.91 11.57
CA GLN A 79 -22.25 -8.76 12.13
C GLN A 79 -23.25 -9.68 11.41
N ASN A 80 -23.18 -9.77 10.08
CA ASN A 80 -24.02 -10.67 9.30
C ASN A 80 -23.70 -12.15 9.57
N LEU A 81 -22.42 -12.49 9.80
CA LEU A 81 -21.99 -13.82 10.22
C LEU A 81 -22.47 -14.19 11.64
N ALA A 82 -22.64 -13.20 12.52
CA ALA A 82 -23.12 -13.42 13.87
C ALA A 82 -24.62 -13.77 13.90
N SER A 83 -25.42 -13.18 13.00
CA SER A 83 -26.86 -13.44 12.87
C SER A 83 -27.20 -14.67 12.01
N ALA A 84 -26.24 -15.21 11.27
CA ALA A 84 -26.46 -16.34 10.37
C ALA A 84 -26.75 -17.66 11.12
N PRO A 85 -27.75 -18.45 10.68
CA PRO A 85 -27.99 -19.78 11.23
C PRO A 85 -26.84 -20.73 10.86
N VAL A 86 -26.36 -21.47 11.86
CA VAL A 86 -25.36 -22.53 11.68
C VAL A 86 -26.10 -23.85 11.49
N LEU A 87 -25.88 -24.48 10.35
CA LEU A 87 -26.61 -25.64 9.88
C LEU A 87 -25.65 -26.79 9.59
N THR A 88 -26.03 -28.00 9.97
CA THR A 88 -25.39 -29.24 9.53
C THR A 88 -26.10 -29.74 8.28
N ALA A 89 -25.32 -30.18 7.28
CA ALA A 89 -25.89 -30.81 6.10
C ALA A 89 -26.70 -32.06 6.52
N GLY A 90 -27.89 -32.26 5.95
CA GLY A 90 -28.77 -33.39 6.27
C GLY A 90 -30.12 -33.00 6.86
N GLN A 91 -30.55 -33.70 7.92
CA GLN A 91 -31.92 -33.60 8.45
C GLN A 91 -32.26 -32.23 9.05
N ASP A 92 -31.31 -31.55 9.68
CA ASP A 92 -31.55 -30.24 10.31
C ASP A 92 -31.78 -29.15 9.27
N LEU A 93 -31.06 -29.21 8.15
CA LEU A 93 -31.32 -28.37 6.98
C LEU A 93 -32.71 -28.61 6.40
N SER A 94 -33.12 -29.88 6.26
CA SER A 94 -34.42 -30.24 5.71
C SER A 94 -35.59 -29.73 6.57
N LYS A 95 -35.44 -29.66 7.90
CA LYS A 95 -36.45 -29.13 8.82
C LYS A 95 -36.63 -27.62 8.69
N ILE A 96 -35.53 -26.89 8.52
CA ILE A 96 -35.55 -25.42 8.43
C ILE A 96 -36.03 -24.98 7.04
N MET A 97 -35.61 -25.67 5.98
CA MET A 97 -36.05 -25.38 4.62
C MET A 97 -37.48 -25.85 4.29
N LYS A 98 -38.10 -26.68 5.14
CA LYS A 98 -39.57 -26.90 5.10
C LYS A 98 -40.36 -25.67 5.51
N LYS A 99 -39.78 -24.77 6.31
CA LYS A 99 -40.43 -23.53 6.78
C LYS A 99 -40.19 -22.35 5.83
N GLN A 100 -39.06 -22.32 5.14
CA GLN A 100 -38.68 -21.24 4.22
C GLN A 100 -38.01 -21.82 2.96
N ASN A 101 -38.46 -21.39 1.77
CA ASN A 101 -37.95 -21.90 0.49
C ASN A 101 -36.56 -21.37 0.11
N ASN A 102 -36.16 -20.22 0.66
CA ASN A 102 -34.85 -19.61 0.43
C ASN A 102 -34.30 -19.06 1.76
N LEU A 103 -33.02 -19.33 2.02
CA LEU A 103 -32.26 -18.70 3.10
C LEU A 103 -31.21 -17.79 2.45
N PRO A 104 -31.33 -16.46 2.58
CA PRO A 104 -30.43 -15.52 1.91
C PRO A 104 -28.97 -15.70 2.34
N TYR A 105 -28.76 -16.20 3.56
CA TYR A 105 -27.43 -16.46 4.09
C TYR A 105 -27.48 -17.54 5.18
N ALA A 106 -26.70 -18.61 5.02
CA ALA A 106 -26.52 -19.63 6.04
C ALA A 106 -25.10 -20.20 6.02
N ILE A 107 -24.71 -20.76 7.16
CA ILE A 107 -23.42 -21.43 7.30
C ILE A 107 -23.69 -22.93 7.39
N VAL A 108 -23.26 -23.68 6.39
CA VAL A 108 -23.52 -25.12 6.27
C VAL A 108 -22.22 -25.89 6.45
N THR A 109 -22.18 -26.78 7.43
CA THR A 109 -21.07 -27.71 7.65
C THR A 109 -21.43 -29.10 7.14
N GLY A 110 -20.56 -29.70 6.34
CA GLY A 110 -20.80 -31.05 5.84
C GLY A 110 -19.56 -31.78 5.34
N ARG A 111 -19.69 -33.09 5.19
CA ARG A 111 -18.67 -33.96 4.63
C ARG A 111 -18.78 -33.98 3.10
N VAL A 112 -17.67 -33.73 2.43
CA VAL A 112 -17.55 -33.67 0.97
C VAL A 112 -17.70 -35.06 0.36
N PHE A 113 -18.57 -35.18 -0.64
CA PHE A 113 -18.71 -36.39 -1.45
C PHE A 113 -18.96 -36.05 -2.93
N PRO A 114 -18.43 -36.85 -3.88
CA PRO A 114 -18.68 -36.64 -5.31
C PRO A 114 -20.12 -37.03 -5.67
N LEU A 115 -20.76 -36.29 -6.58
CA LEU A 115 -22.15 -36.58 -6.97
C LEU A 115 -22.28 -37.83 -7.83
N GLU A 116 -21.28 -38.01 -8.69
CA GLU A 116 -21.08 -39.19 -9.50
C GLU A 116 -19.88 -39.95 -8.92
N SER A 117 -20.11 -41.18 -8.44
CA SER A 117 -19.07 -42.03 -7.84
C SER A 117 -17.92 -42.32 -8.80
N ASP A 118 -18.20 -42.30 -10.10
CA ASP A 118 -17.28 -42.73 -11.15
C ASP A 118 -16.40 -41.58 -11.65
N LYS A 119 -16.73 -40.34 -11.28
CA LYS A 119 -15.96 -39.13 -11.61
C LYS A 119 -15.24 -38.66 -10.35
N VAL A 120 -14.02 -39.14 -10.14
CA VAL A 120 -13.13 -38.66 -9.07
C VAL A 120 -11.81 -38.23 -9.70
N LEU A 121 -11.22 -37.13 -9.20
CA LEU A 121 -9.91 -36.71 -9.65
C LEU A 121 -8.84 -37.56 -8.98
N ASN A 122 -8.06 -38.26 -9.81
CA ASN A 122 -6.83 -38.91 -9.36
C ASN A 122 -5.74 -37.86 -9.26
N THR A 123 -5.31 -37.60 -8.02
CA THR A 123 -4.24 -36.64 -7.74
C THR A 123 -2.87 -37.25 -8.03
N ILE A 124 -1.85 -36.40 -8.17
CA ILE A 124 -0.45 -36.84 -8.35
C ILE A 124 0.02 -37.63 -7.11
N SER A 125 -0.58 -37.37 -5.95
CA SER A 125 -0.39 -38.10 -4.70
C SER A 125 -1.14 -39.43 -4.57
N GLY A 126 -1.98 -39.82 -5.55
CA GLY A 126 -2.77 -41.05 -5.51
C GLY A 126 -4.01 -41.00 -4.61
N MET A 127 -4.37 -39.82 -4.10
CA MET A 127 -5.60 -39.60 -3.32
C MET A 127 -6.78 -39.27 -4.24
N SER A 128 -7.96 -39.76 -3.86
CA SER A 128 -9.25 -39.39 -4.43
C SER A 128 -9.66 -37.99 -3.99
N ALA A 129 -9.69 -37.04 -4.93
CA ALA A 129 -10.05 -35.66 -4.64
C ALA A 129 -11.19 -35.16 -5.53
N VAL A 130 -11.85 -34.11 -5.04
CA VAL A 130 -12.95 -33.43 -5.72
C VAL A 130 -12.48 -32.16 -6.41
N ILE A 131 -11.51 -31.46 -5.80
CA ILE A 131 -10.86 -30.29 -6.36
C ILE A 131 -9.37 -30.57 -6.36
N SER A 132 -8.69 -30.30 -7.48
CA SER A 132 -7.23 -30.29 -7.58
C SER A 132 -6.78 -28.99 -8.26
N LYS A 133 -5.93 -28.24 -7.56
CA LYS A 133 -5.28 -27.03 -8.05
C LYS A 133 -3.80 -27.31 -8.21
N LEU A 134 -3.29 -27.15 -9.42
CA LEU A 134 -1.86 -27.21 -9.70
C LEU A 134 -1.32 -25.78 -9.77
N ASN A 135 -0.46 -25.43 -8.83
CA ASN A 135 0.27 -24.17 -8.84
C ASN A 135 1.69 -24.42 -9.35
N VAL A 136 2.09 -23.66 -10.36
CA VAL A 136 3.47 -23.66 -10.86
C VAL A 136 4.08 -22.30 -10.55
N THR A 137 5.12 -22.32 -9.73
CA THR A 137 5.84 -21.11 -9.32
C THR A 137 7.27 -21.19 -9.86
N GLU A 138 7.62 -20.22 -10.70
CA GLU A 138 8.97 -20.04 -11.19
C GLU A 138 9.73 -19.11 -10.24
N PHE A 139 10.81 -19.62 -9.66
CA PHE A 139 11.71 -18.83 -8.84
C PHE A 139 12.74 -18.15 -9.73
N ARG A 140 12.77 -16.82 -9.67
CA ARG A 140 13.69 -16.00 -10.44
C ARG A 140 14.55 -15.17 -9.51
N TRP A 141 15.78 -14.94 -9.91
CA TRP A 141 16.66 -13.99 -9.25
C TRP A 141 16.93 -12.85 -10.23
N VAL A 142 16.70 -11.63 -9.75
CA VAL A 142 16.83 -10.42 -10.57
C VAL A 142 18.19 -9.79 -10.34
N ASP A 143 18.96 -9.67 -11.42
CA ASP A 143 20.34 -9.19 -11.43
C ASP A 143 20.42 -7.66 -11.33
N VAL A 144 21.53 -7.15 -10.80
CA VAL A 144 21.77 -5.72 -10.57
C VAL A 144 21.82 -4.89 -11.86
N PHE A 145 22.21 -5.50 -12.99
CA PHE A 145 22.48 -4.77 -14.24
C PHE A 145 21.23 -4.26 -14.97
N SER A 146 20.07 -4.90 -14.77
CA SER A 146 18.78 -4.42 -15.31
C SER A 146 18.16 -3.28 -14.49
N ASN A 147 18.62 -3.08 -13.25
CA ASN A 147 18.10 -2.09 -12.30
C ASN A 147 18.66 -0.68 -12.45
N LEU A 148 19.44 -0.39 -13.51
CA LEU A 148 19.88 0.97 -13.80
C LEU A 148 18.72 1.88 -14.26
N MET A 149 17.59 1.31 -14.70
CA MET A 149 16.42 2.04 -15.22
C MET A 149 15.07 1.66 -14.59
N SER A 150 14.98 0.63 -13.74
CA SER A 150 13.74 0.21 -13.08
C SER A 150 13.93 0.02 -11.58
N THR A 151 12.96 0.47 -10.78
CA THR A 151 12.96 0.40 -9.31
C THR A 151 12.56 -0.96 -8.75
N THR A 152 12.84 -2.06 -9.45
CA THR A 152 12.52 -3.41 -8.98
C THR A 152 13.60 -3.89 -8.00
N LYS A 153 13.18 -4.57 -6.93
CA LYS A 153 14.09 -5.00 -5.86
C LYS A 153 15.11 -6.01 -6.41
N ILE A 154 16.39 -5.82 -6.10
CA ILE A 154 17.40 -6.88 -6.24
C ILE A 154 17.01 -7.99 -5.27
N GLY A 155 16.74 -9.20 -5.75
CA GLY A 155 16.36 -10.31 -4.89
C GLY A 155 15.60 -11.43 -5.59
N PHE A 156 15.11 -12.35 -4.77
CA PHE A 156 14.24 -13.44 -5.21
C PHE A 156 12.85 -12.90 -5.54
N GLU A 157 12.39 -13.22 -6.74
CA GLU A 157 11.06 -12.91 -7.22
C GLU A 157 10.35 -14.19 -7.65
N ASP A 158 9.15 -14.39 -7.11
CA ASP A 158 8.32 -15.55 -7.43
C ASP A 158 7.35 -15.17 -8.54
N SER A 159 7.57 -15.67 -9.75
CA SER A 159 6.61 -15.54 -10.85
C SER A 159 5.62 -16.70 -10.77
N ARG A 160 4.38 -16.40 -10.38
CA ARG A 160 3.29 -17.40 -10.37
C ARG A 160 2.71 -17.52 -11.77
N LEU A 161 2.83 -18.70 -12.37
CA LEU A 161 2.11 -19.02 -13.60
C LEU A 161 0.62 -19.23 -13.28
N SER A 162 -0.24 -19.01 -14.28
CA SER A 162 -1.69 -19.18 -14.12
C SER A 162 -1.99 -20.58 -13.58
N PRO A 163 -2.63 -20.69 -12.40
CA PRO A 163 -2.92 -22.00 -11.81
C PRO A 163 -3.97 -22.73 -12.64
N SER A 164 -3.80 -24.04 -12.82
CA SER A 164 -4.87 -24.87 -13.38
C SER A 164 -5.75 -25.39 -12.24
N LEU A 165 -7.06 -25.20 -12.39
CA LEU A 165 -8.07 -25.63 -11.42
C LEU A 165 -8.96 -26.67 -12.08
N ASN A 166 -8.85 -27.91 -11.62
CA ASN A 166 -9.74 -29.00 -12.01
C ASN A 166 -10.70 -29.28 -10.85
N TYR A 167 -11.99 -29.38 -11.16
CA TYR A 167 -13.01 -29.69 -10.16
C TYR A 167 -14.07 -30.62 -10.73
N VAL A 168 -14.63 -31.45 -9.85
CA VAL A 168 -15.78 -32.31 -10.10
C VAL A 168 -16.94 -31.78 -9.26
N PRO A 169 -18.18 -31.76 -9.77
CA PRO A 169 -19.33 -31.31 -9.00
C PRO A 169 -19.55 -32.24 -7.78
N PHE A 170 -19.74 -31.63 -6.62
CA PHE A 170 -19.80 -32.34 -5.34
C PHE A 170 -20.89 -31.82 -4.42
N GLY A 171 -21.27 -32.66 -3.46
CA GLY A 171 -22.23 -32.35 -2.44
C GLY A 171 -21.65 -32.42 -1.02
N LEU A 172 -22.39 -31.84 -0.09
CA LEU A 172 -22.15 -31.92 1.34
C LEU A 172 -23.20 -32.81 1.99
N SER A 173 -22.73 -33.81 2.72
CA SER A 173 -23.54 -34.74 3.50
C SER A 173 -23.35 -34.51 4.99
N ASN A 174 -24.21 -35.11 5.82
CA ASN A 174 -24.12 -34.98 7.26
C ASN A 174 -22.74 -35.44 7.79
N PRO A 175 -22.00 -34.59 8.51
CA PRO A 175 -20.68 -34.95 9.02
C PRO A 175 -20.73 -36.10 10.03
N ASN A 176 -21.86 -36.30 10.71
CA ASN A 176 -22.05 -37.35 11.71
C ASN A 176 -22.37 -38.72 11.11
N ASN A 177 -22.65 -38.81 9.80
CA ASN A 177 -22.83 -40.09 9.15
C ASN A 177 -21.49 -40.81 9.01
N GLY A 178 -21.48 -42.11 9.34
CA GLY A 178 -20.34 -42.98 9.08
C GLY A 178 -20.04 -43.04 7.57
N ALA A 179 -18.77 -43.25 7.22
CA ALA A 179 -18.31 -43.31 5.83
C ALA A 179 -19.02 -44.38 4.97
N ASN A 180 -19.69 -45.34 5.60
CA ASN A 180 -20.34 -46.48 4.95
C ASN A 180 -21.82 -46.25 4.60
N ASN A 181 -22.42 -45.15 5.05
CA ASN A 181 -23.83 -44.86 4.74
C ASN A 181 -23.95 -44.11 3.41
N ASN A 182 -24.95 -44.46 2.61
CA ASN A 182 -25.20 -43.80 1.32
C ASN A 182 -25.40 -42.29 1.53
N PRO A 183 -24.48 -41.42 1.04
CA PRO A 183 -24.48 -39.99 1.34
C PRO A 183 -25.69 -39.26 0.75
N LYS A 184 -26.40 -39.88 -0.20
CA LYS A 184 -27.59 -39.35 -0.88
C LYS A 184 -28.89 -39.50 -0.06
N SER A 185 -28.90 -40.34 0.97
CA SER A 185 -30.13 -40.72 1.68
C SER A 185 -30.65 -39.69 2.69
N ASP A 186 -29.76 -38.93 3.34
CA ASP A 186 -30.13 -37.98 4.42
C ASP A 186 -30.38 -36.53 3.94
N GLY A 187 -30.43 -36.32 2.63
CA GLY A 187 -30.47 -34.99 2.02
C GLY A 187 -29.08 -34.36 1.97
N TYR A 188 -28.68 -33.93 0.78
CA TYR A 188 -27.36 -33.34 0.55
C TYR A 188 -27.48 -31.94 -0.04
N VAL A 189 -26.37 -31.20 0.05
CA VAL A 189 -26.29 -29.82 -0.44
C VAL A 189 -25.24 -29.70 -1.52
N MET A 190 -25.67 -29.27 -2.70
CA MET A 190 -24.85 -29.00 -3.87
C MET A 190 -24.09 -27.68 -3.69
N VAL A 191 -22.85 -27.63 -4.18
CA VAL A 191 -22.01 -26.44 -4.16
C VAL A 191 -21.76 -26.03 -5.61
N ASP A 192 -22.42 -24.96 -6.08
CA ASP A 192 -22.50 -24.66 -7.53
C ASP A 192 -21.55 -23.55 -8.03
N ASP A 193 -20.77 -22.92 -7.16
CA ASP A 193 -19.77 -21.92 -7.57
C ASP A 193 -18.43 -22.19 -6.89
N ILE A 194 -17.43 -22.64 -7.65
CA ILE A 194 -16.05 -22.88 -7.17
C ILE A 194 -15.06 -21.84 -7.76
N SER A 195 -15.52 -20.97 -8.66
CA SER A 195 -14.67 -19.96 -9.32
C SER A 195 -14.55 -18.64 -8.57
N ASN A 196 -15.58 -18.25 -7.81
CA ASN A 196 -15.71 -16.90 -7.22
C ASN A 196 -15.40 -16.80 -5.72
N GLY A 197 -15.26 -17.93 -5.03
CA GLY A 197 -14.89 -17.99 -3.61
C GLY A 197 -13.37 -17.94 -3.37
N GLU A 198 -12.99 -17.63 -2.13
CA GLU A 198 -11.60 -17.59 -1.68
C GLU A 198 -11.17 -19.00 -1.22
N PHE A 199 -10.91 -19.92 -2.15
CA PHE A 199 -10.67 -21.35 -1.86
C PHE A 199 -9.23 -21.72 -1.53
N ASP A 200 -8.27 -20.80 -1.69
CA ASP A 200 -6.83 -21.12 -1.51
C ASP A 200 -6.50 -21.60 -0.10
N ARG A 201 -7.35 -21.31 0.89
CA ARG A 201 -7.19 -21.74 2.29
C ARG A 201 -7.84 -23.08 2.61
N LEU A 202 -8.59 -23.67 1.68
CA LEU A 202 -9.23 -24.99 1.81
C LEU A 202 -8.33 -26.14 1.40
N LEU A 203 -7.50 -25.89 0.40
CA LEU A 203 -6.80 -26.93 -0.31
C LEU A 203 -5.61 -27.37 0.54
N LEU A 204 -5.53 -28.67 0.80
CA LEU A 204 -4.36 -29.26 1.44
C LEU A 204 -3.29 -29.43 0.37
N THR A 205 -2.12 -28.83 0.58
CA THR A 205 -0.96 -29.08 -0.29
C THR A 205 -0.46 -30.49 -0.02
N THR A 206 -0.59 -31.36 -1.01
CA THR A 206 -0.28 -32.80 -0.86
C THR A 206 1.12 -33.13 -1.33
N LYS A 207 1.58 -32.46 -2.39
CA LYS A 207 2.90 -32.68 -2.98
C LYS A 207 3.45 -31.36 -3.51
N ALA A 208 4.69 -31.05 -3.14
CA ALA A 208 5.48 -29.98 -3.74
C ALA A 208 6.75 -30.60 -4.32
N THR A 209 6.95 -30.45 -5.63
CA THR A 209 8.14 -30.93 -6.33
C THR A 209 8.91 -29.75 -6.86
N TYR A 210 10.15 -29.58 -6.40
CA TYR A 210 11.05 -28.55 -6.87
C TYR A 210 12.03 -29.15 -7.88
N VAL A 211 12.10 -28.56 -9.06
CA VAL A 211 13.07 -28.93 -10.10
C VAL A 211 14.02 -27.73 -10.29
N PRO A 212 15.31 -27.86 -9.95
CA PRO A 212 16.29 -26.80 -10.16
C PRO A 212 16.58 -26.63 -11.65
N THR A 213 16.82 -25.39 -12.08
CA THR A 213 17.27 -25.10 -13.44
C THR A 213 18.78 -25.27 -13.52
N GLU A 214 19.29 -26.07 -14.47
CA GLU A 214 20.72 -26.19 -14.69
C GLU A 214 21.30 -24.91 -15.30
N ILE A 215 22.36 -24.39 -14.66
CA ILE A 215 23.01 -23.16 -15.10
C ILE A 215 24.00 -23.50 -16.22
N THR A 216 23.63 -23.20 -17.46
CA THR A 216 24.52 -23.32 -18.63
C THR A 216 25.21 -21.98 -18.93
N PHE A 217 26.40 -22.02 -19.57
CA PHE A 217 27.13 -20.80 -19.94
C PHE A 217 26.32 -19.88 -20.87
N ILE A 218 25.66 -20.45 -21.88
CA ILE A 218 24.75 -19.71 -22.78
C ILE A 218 23.57 -19.15 -21.99
N GLY A 219 23.03 -19.92 -21.03
CA GLY A 219 21.98 -19.49 -20.12
C GLY A 219 22.40 -18.30 -19.24
N LEU A 220 23.65 -18.28 -18.76
CA LEU A 220 24.21 -17.18 -17.95
C LEU A 220 24.31 -15.89 -18.78
N VAL A 221 24.82 -15.96 -20.01
CA VAL A 221 24.92 -14.81 -20.92
C VAL A 221 23.53 -14.29 -21.31
N ALA A 222 22.59 -15.19 -21.63
CA ALA A 222 21.21 -14.80 -21.93
C ALA A 222 20.49 -14.19 -20.72
N SER A 223 20.76 -14.68 -19.51
CA SER A 223 20.19 -14.15 -18.27
C SER A 223 20.72 -12.75 -17.95
N LEU A 224 22.01 -12.49 -18.22
CA LEU A 224 22.60 -11.15 -18.11
C LEU A 224 21.91 -10.15 -19.05
N ILE A 225 21.56 -10.57 -20.27
CA ILE A 225 20.84 -9.72 -21.24
C ILE A 225 19.37 -9.52 -20.81
N ARG A 226 18.72 -10.57 -20.30
CA ARG A 226 17.31 -10.53 -19.83
C ARG A 226 17.14 -9.81 -18.49
N GLY A 227 18.21 -9.68 -17.70
CA GLY A 227 18.17 -9.04 -16.40
C GLY A 227 17.65 -9.91 -15.26
N PHE A 228 17.46 -11.20 -15.50
CA PHE A 228 17.05 -12.19 -14.49
C PHE A 228 17.50 -13.58 -14.91
N HIS A 229 17.79 -14.44 -13.94
CA HIS A 229 18.01 -15.86 -14.14
C HIS A 229 16.95 -16.69 -13.42
N SER A 230 16.47 -17.77 -14.04
CA SER A 230 15.54 -18.71 -13.41
C SER A 230 16.32 -19.72 -12.55
N VAL A 231 15.98 -19.79 -11.27
CA VAL A 231 16.65 -20.65 -10.27
C VAL A 231 16.04 -22.05 -10.29
N GLY A 232 14.73 -22.14 -10.47
CA GLY A 232 14.03 -23.40 -10.56
C GLY A 232 12.52 -23.21 -10.61
N ILE A 233 11.82 -24.32 -10.82
CA ILE A 233 10.36 -24.35 -10.89
C ILE A 233 9.86 -25.25 -9.78
N GLU A 234 8.95 -24.75 -8.97
CA GLU A 234 8.19 -25.55 -8.02
C GLU A 234 6.80 -25.82 -8.58
N THR A 235 6.43 -27.09 -8.55
CA THR A 235 5.09 -27.56 -8.88
C THR A 235 4.44 -28.05 -7.59
N SER A 236 3.44 -27.33 -7.12
CA SER A 236 2.68 -27.70 -5.92
C SER A 236 1.25 -28.08 -6.28
N GLU A 237 0.83 -29.26 -5.83
CA GLU A 237 -0.54 -29.75 -5.95
C GLU A 237 -1.28 -29.49 -4.64
N SER A 238 -2.39 -28.76 -4.72
CA SER A 238 -3.27 -28.51 -3.57
C SER A 238 -4.66 -29.06 -3.86
N VAL A 239 -5.17 -29.93 -3.00
CA VAL A 239 -6.37 -30.73 -3.28
C VAL A 239 -7.37 -30.70 -2.14
N LEU A 240 -8.65 -30.94 -2.48
CA LEU A 240 -9.71 -31.20 -1.51
C LEU A 240 -10.07 -32.69 -1.55
N PRO A 241 -9.62 -33.50 -0.58
CA PRO A 241 -9.89 -34.93 -0.58
C PRO A 241 -11.35 -35.25 -0.27
N VAL A 242 -11.84 -36.35 -0.86
CA VAL A 242 -13.17 -36.89 -0.56
C VAL A 242 -13.26 -37.27 0.93
N GLY A 243 -14.39 -36.97 1.57
CA GLY A 243 -14.60 -37.25 2.99
C GLY A 243 -14.11 -36.17 3.95
N SER A 244 -13.49 -35.10 3.45
CA SER A 244 -13.13 -33.92 4.25
C SER A 244 -14.38 -33.21 4.76
N VAL A 245 -14.33 -32.70 5.99
CA VAL A 245 -15.38 -31.84 6.54
C VAL A 245 -15.06 -30.39 6.18
N ILE A 246 -16.01 -29.71 5.54
CA ILE A 246 -15.87 -28.30 5.19
C ILE A 246 -17.06 -27.49 5.69
N THR A 247 -16.81 -26.21 5.91
CA THR A 247 -17.81 -25.19 6.22
C THR A 247 -17.97 -24.30 5.00
N VAL A 248 -19.21 -24.21 4.50
CA VAL A 248 -19.58 -23.37 3.36
C VAL A 248 -20.53 -22.28 3.83
N ILE A 249 -20.30 -21.07 3.35
CA ILE A 249 -21.04 -19.87 3.72
C ILE A 249 -21.62 -19.29 2.43
N GLY A 250 -22.94 -19.20 2.33
CA GLY A 250 -23.60 -18.72 1.12
C GLY A 250 -25.13 -18.71 1.21
N GLU A 251 -25.76 -18.39 0.09
CA GLU A 251 -27.22 -18.41 -0.06
C GLU A 251 -27.66 -19.85 -0.32
N VAL A 252 -28.67 -20.33 0.44
CA VAL A 252 -29.19 -21.70 0.31
C VAL A 252 -30.54 -21.66 -0.37
N THR A 253 -30.60 -22.22 -1.57
CA THR A 253 -31.82 -22.34 -2.37
C THR A 253 -32.27 -23.79 -2.45
N LYS A 254 -33.59 -24.00 -2.44
CA LYS A 254 -34.18 -25.30 -2.71
C LYS A 254 -34.48 -25.42 -4.20
N LEU A 255 -33.92 -26.44 -4.84
CA LEU A 255 -34.17 -26.73 -6.25
C LEU A 255 -35.51 -27.46 -6.42
N SER A 256 -36.09 -27.38 -7.62
CA SER A 256 -37.35 -28.08 -8.00
C SER A 256 -37.32 -29.57 -7.70
N ASP A 257 -36.13 -30.17 -7.77
CA ASP A 257 -35.90 -31.60 -7.64
C ASP A 257 -35.82 -32.06 -6.16
N GLY A 258 -36.05 -31.14 -5.22
CA GLY A 258 -36.02 -31.40 -3.77
C GLY A 258 -34.62 -31.36 -3.15
N HIS A 259 -33.58 -31.18 -3.97
CA HIS A 259 -32.20 -30.99 -3.52
C HIS A 259 -31.92 -29.54 -3.11
N PHE A 260 -30.89 -29.36 -2.27
CA PHE A 260 -30.46 -28.06 -1.80
C PHE A 260 -29.21 -27.61 -2.54
N ARG A 261 -29.09 -26.33 -2.86
CA ARG A 261 -27.93 -25.72 -3.49
C ARG A 261 -27.44 -24.55 -2.64
N ILE A 262 -26.13 -24.48 -2.42
CA ILE A 262 -25.46 -23.29 -1.90
C ILE A 262 -24.74 -22.60 -3.05
N ALA A 263 -24.99 -21.30 -3.19
CA ALA A 263 -24.33 -20.47 -4.18
C ALA A 263 -23.89 -19.12 -3.59
N ASN A 264 -23.11 -18.38 -4.38
CA ASN A 264 -22.86 -16.98 -4.07
C ASN A 264 -24.18 -16.19 -4.10
N SER A 265 -24.34 -15.22 -3.21
CA SER A 265 -25.58 -14.45 -3.17
C SER A 265 -25.65 -13.49 -4.35
N SER A 266 -26.64 -13.67 -5.20
CA SER A 266 -26.90 -12.82 -6.37
C SER A 266 -27.54 -11.47 -5.98
N GLY A 267 -27.96 -11.32 -4.72
CA GLY A 267 -28.79 -10.23 -4.25
C GLY A 267 -28.04 -9.11 -3.53
N GLY A 268 -26.97 -8.53 -4.09
CA GLY A 268 -26.37 -7.25 -3.65
C GLY A 268 -25.89 -7.15 -2.18
N HIS A 269 -26.07 -8.19 -1.37
CA HIS A 269 -25.65 -8.25 0.02
C HIS A 269 -24.13 -8.44 0.08
N THR A 270 -23.48 -7.70 0.98
CA THR A 270 -22.02 -7.72 1.17
C THR A 270 -21.54 -8.96 1.94
N THR A 271 -22.21 -10.10 1.74
CA THR A 271 -21.87 -11.36 2.40
C THR A 271 -20.88 -12.13 1.54
N PRO A 272 -19.71 -12.50 2.08
CA PRO A 272 -18.74 -13.24 1.31
C PRO A 272 -19.21 -14.69 1.17
N TYR A 273 -19.07 -15.21 -0.04
CA TYR A 273 -19.15 -16.65 -0.28
C TYR A 273 -17.80 -17.27 0.08
N VAL A 274 -17.77 -18.03 1.17
CA VAL A 274 -16.55 -18.57 1.75
C VAL A 274 -16.68 -20.07 1.88
N LEU A 275 -15.70 -20.79 1.37
CA LEU A 275 -15.52 -22.19 1.69
C LEU A 275 -14.25 -22.30 2.53
N THR A 276 -14.31 -23.01 3.65
CA THR A 276 -13.14 -23.24 4.51
C THR A 276 -13.20 -24.60 5.20
N THR A 277 -12.03 -25.19 5.47
CA THR A 277 -11.88 -26.38 6.32
C THR A 277 -11.90 -26.02 7.81
N LYS A 278 -11.83 -24.72 8.12
CA LYS A 278 -11.81 -24.22 9.50
C LYS A 278 -13.16 -24.37 10.18
N ASN A 279 -13.09 -24.45 11.50
CA ASN A 279 -14.27 -24.46 12.35
C ASN A 279 -14.99 -23.11 12.31
N ILE A 280 -16.31 -23.14 12.50
CA ILE A 280 -17.17 -21.95 12.59
C ILE A 280 -16.62 -20.86 13.52
N LEU A 281 -16.07 -21.27 14.67
CA LEU A 281 -15.51 -20.34 15.67
C LEU A 281 -14.26 -19.64 15.16
N GLU A 282 -13.39 -20.36 14.46
CA GLU A 282 -12.16 -19.82 13.89
C GLU A 282 -12.44 -18.90 12.70
N VAL A 283 -13.46 -19.21 11.91
CA VAL A 283 -13.94 -18.33 10.84
C VAL A 283 -14.45 -17.03 11.43
N LYS A 284 -15.34 -17.10 12.43
CA LYS A 284 -15.88 -15.91 13.12
C LYS A 284 -14.76 -15.09 13.78
N SER A 285 -13.82 -15.73 14.45
CA SER A 285 -12.70 -15.04 15.11
C SER A 285 -11.73 -14.40 14.12
N SER A 286 -11.52 -15.00 12.94
CA SER A 286 -10.65 -14.46 11.89
C SER A 286 -11.20 -13.15 11.32
N PHE A 287 -12.50 -13.10 11.00
CA PHE A 287 -13.14 -11.88 10.52
C PHE A 287 -13.16 -10.78 11.59
N HIS A 288 -13.43 -11.15 12.84
CA HIS A 288 -13.39 -10.20 13.96
C HIS A 288 -11.98 -9.63 14.19
N SER A 289 -10.96 -10.49 14.18
CA SER A 289 -9.56 -10.08 14.40
C SER A 289 -9.07 -9.15 13.28
N ASN A 290 -9.41 -9.46 12.02
CA ASN A 290 -9.11 -8.58 10.90
C ASN A 290 -9.81 -7.22 11.02
N ALA A 291 -11.09 -7.19 11.43
CA ALA A 291 -11.80 -5.94 11.67
C ALA A 291 -11.10 -5.10 12.76
N VAL A 292 -10.70 -5.73 13.87
CA VAL A 292 -9.97 -5.04 14.95
C VAL A 292 -8.61 -4.52 14.45
N ALA A 293 -7.87 -5.31 13.67
CA ALA A 293 -6.60 -4.88 13.09
C ALA A 293 -6.75 -3.64 12.19
N TYR A 294 -7.72 -3.64 11.27
CA TYR A 294 -8.00 -2.48 10.41
C TYR A 294 -8.49 -1.26 11.21
N LYS A 295 -9.23 -1.47 12.31
CA LYS A 295 -9.63 -0.39 13.22
C LYS A 295 -8.41 0.28 13.87
N VAL A 296 -7.49 -0.52 14.41
CA VAL A 296 -6.25 -0.01 15.03
C VAL A 296 -5.40 0.71 13.99
N LEU A 297 -5.25 0.13 12.79
CA LEU A 297 -4.49 0.75 11.70
C LEU A 297 -5.10 2.09 11.28
N SER A 298 -6.43 2.16 11.13
CA SER A 298 -7.14 3.41 10.80
C SER A 298 -6.94 4.49 11.86
N LEU A 299 -6.92 4.13 13.15
CA LEU A 299 -6.64 5.07 14.25
C LEU A 299 -5.20 5.59 14.20
N LEU A 300 -4.21 4.71 14.01
CA LEU A 300 -2.80 5.09 13.94
C LEU A 300 -2.51 6.02 12.75
N CYS A 301 -2.99 5.66 11.55
CA CYS A 301 -2.86 6.51 10.37
C CYS A 301 -3.64 7.84 10.53
N GLY A 302 -4.81 7.80 11.17
CA GLY A 302 -5.58 8.99 11.53
C GLY A 302 -4.82 9.94 12.44
N CYS A 303 -4.16 9.44 13.49
CA CYS A 303 -3.32 10.27 14.36
C CYS A 303 -2.14 10.89 13.59
N PHE A 304 -1.49 10.11 12.71
CA PHE A 304 -0.39 10.60 11.90
C PHE A 304 -0.81 11.70 10.90
N THR A 305 -1.97 11.54 10.24
CA THR A 305 -2.51 12.56 9.33
C THR A 305 -2.84 13.87 10.06
N LEU A 306 -3.42 13.79 11.28
CA LEU A 306 -3.71 14.97 12.10
C LEU A 306 -2.44 15.70 12.53
N MET A 307 -1.39 14.97 12.95
CA MET A 307 -0.11 15.58 13.30
C MET A 307 0.57 16.25 12.10
N SER A 308 0.58 15.59 10.94
CA SER A 308 1.16 16.15 9.71
C SER A 308 0.39 17.40 9.25
N PHE A 309 -0.95 17.36 9.29
CA PHE A 309 -1.79 18.52 9.00
C PHE A 309 -1.51 19.71 9.92
N TYR A 310 -1.39 19.46 11.23
CA TYR A 310 -1.05 20.50 12.20
C TYR A 310 0.31 21.14 11.90
N ALA A 311 1.33 20.34 11.55
CA ALA A 311 2.65 20.84 11.19
C ALA A 311 2.63 21.70 9.91
N LEU A 312 1.92 21.25 8.86
CA LEU A 312 1.72 21.99 7.61
C LEU A 312 1.04 23.34 7.87
N VAL A 313 -0.06 23.35 8.63
CA VAL A 313 -0.76 24.59 8.99
C VAL A 313 0.16 25.51 9.78
N LYS A 314 0.87 25.00 10.80
CA LYS A 314 1.79 25.80 11.62
C LYS A 314 2.92 26.44 10.79
N LYS A 315 3.42 25.75 9.77
CA LYS A 315 4.48 26.23 8.86
C LYS A 315 3.95 27.21 7.79
N TRP A 316 2.74 26.98 7.28
CA TRP A 316 2.12 27.78 6.21
C TRP A 316 1.48 29.07 6.71
N PHE A 317 0.81 29.02 7.87
CA PHE A 317 0.10 30.15 8.46
C PHE A 317 0.96 31.43 8.63
N PRO A 318 2.20 31.39 9.16
CA PRO A 318 3.04 32.59 9.26
C PRO A 318 3.41 33.14 7.88
N ARG A 319 3.68 32.29 6.88
CA ARG A 319 3.97 32.75 5.51
C ARG A 319 2.78 33.50 4.90
N PHE A 320 1.56 33.00 5.12
CA PHE A 320 0.35 33.67 4.65
C PHE A 320 0.05 34.96 5.40
N ARG A 321 0.19 34.95 6.73
CA ARG A 321 -0.01 36.15 7.56
C ARG A 321 0.97 37.26 7.19
N MET A 322 2.23 36.92 6.93
CA MET A 322 3.25 37.90 6.53
C MET A 322 2.97 38.54 5.17
N ARG A 323 2.38 37.81 4.19
CA ARG A 323 1.96 38.41 2.91
C ARG A 323 0.90 39.50 3.09
N ARG A 324 -0.10 39.28 3.95
CA ARG A 324 -1.13 40.29 4.26
C ARG A 324 -0.54 41.49 5.03
N ILE A 325 0.31 41.25 6.02
CA ILE A 325 0.95 42.33 6.80
C ILE A 325 1.85 43.19 5.90
N ARG A 326 2.64 42.59 5.00
CA ARG A 326 3.46 43.35 4.04
C ARG A 326 2.62 44.25 3.15
N GLN A 327 1.48 43.77 2.63
CA GLN A 327 0.58 44.59 1.81
C GLN A 327 -0.02 45.76 2.59
N LEU A 328 -0.36 45.57 3.87
CA LEU A 328 -0.86 46.65 4.72
C LEU A 328 0.23 47.70 5.00
N ILE A 329 1.46 47.26 5.31
CA ILE A 329 2.61 48.16 5.50
C ILE A 329 2.90 48.93 4.20
N GLN A 330 2.85 48.28 3.04
CA GLN A 330 3.05 48.92 1.75
C GLN A 330 1.98 49.98 1.44
N ARG A 331 0.71 49.70 1.74
CA ARG A 331 -0.39 50.67 1.60
C ARG A 331 -0.27 51.85 2.57
N GLN A 332 0.26 51.62 3.78
CA GLN A 332 0.55 52.69 4.73
C GLN A 332 1.72 53.54 4.22
N ARG A 333 2.79 52.93 3.71
CA ARG A 333 3.93 53.64 3.08
C ARG A 333 3.50 54.49 1.89
N SER A 334 2.62 53.99 1.03
CA SER A 334 2.12 54.77 -0.11
C SER A 334 1.17 55.92 0.29
N ARG A 335 0.57 55.86 1.49
CA ARG A 335 -0.32 56.90 2.02
C ARG A 335 0.42 57.90 2.92
N ALA A 336 1.51 57.48 3.56
CA ALA A 336 2.47 58.37 4.20
C ALA A 336 3.15 59.17 3.09
N SER A 337 2.59 60.33 2.82
CA SER A 337 3.02 61.24 1.78
C SER A 337 4.53 61.46 1.82
N THR A 338 5.20 61.29 0.70
CA THR A 338 6.58 61.76 0.46
C THR A 338 6.65 63.28 0.28
N GLU A 339 5.59 64.01 0.66
CA GLU A 339 5.55 65.47 0.70
C GLU A 339 6.54 65.97 1.77
N GLY A 340 7.76 66.26 1.34
CA GLY A 340 8.82 66.82 2.17
C GLY A 340 10.16 66.09 2.12
N LEU A 341 10.24 64.92 1.47
CA LEU A 341 11.52 64.24 1.25
C LEU A 341 12.31 64.91 0.12
N HIS A 342 13.57 65.21 0.37
CA HIS A 342 14.48 65.73 -0.65
C HIS A 342 14.76 64.65 -1.71
N GLU A 343 15.01 65.01 -2.97
CA GLU A 343 15.26 64.05 -4.08
C GLU A 343 16.37 63.04 -3.75
N THR A 344 17.30 63.41 -2.88
CA THR A 344 18.40 62.56 -2.40
C THR A 344 17.97 61.45 -1.43
N GLN A 345 16.74 61.50 -0.88
CA GLN A 345 16.20 60.56 0.11
C GLN A 345 15.25 59.52 -0.51
N ILE A 346 14.94 59.66 -1.80
CA ILE A 346 14.01 58.78 -2.52
C ILE A 346 14.77 57.67 -3.25
N CYS A 347 14.21 56.47 -3.31
CA CYS A 347 14.75 55.29 -3.98
C CYS A 347 15.02 55.58 -5.47
N LEU A 348 16.24 55.26 -5.94
CA LEU A 348 16.63 55.49 -7.34
C LEU A 348 15.87 54.62 -8.35
N ALA A 349 15.34 53.48 -7.91
CA ALA A 349 14.69 52.52 -8.81
C ALA A 349 13.19 52.81 -9.02
N CYS A 350 12.43 53.04 -7.95
CA CYS A 350 10.99 53.30 -8.06
C CYS A 350 10.61 54.78 -8.02
N LEU A 351 11.51 55.68 -7.59
CA LEU A 351 11.27 57.12 -7.43
C LEU A 351 10.03 57.47 -6.58
N GLN A 352 9.55 56.53 -5.77
CA GLN A 352 8.30 56.65 -5.00
C GLN A 352 8.49 56.39 -3.51
N ASN A 353 9.38 55.48 -3.15
CA ASN A 353 9.58 55.06 -1.76
C ASN A 353 10.88 55.66 -1.19
N PRO A 354 10.96 55.93 0.12
CA PRO A 354 12.21 56.37 0.76
C PRO A 354 13.29 55.28 0.67
N ARG A 355 14.55 55.70 0.78
CA ARG A 355 15.68 54.78 0.89
C ARG A 355 15.71 54.19 2.30
N GLU A 356 15.68 52.86 2.38
CA GLU A 356 15.55 52.13 3.65
C GLU A 356 16.60 51.03 3.80
N VAL A 357 17.47 50.84 2.80
CA VAL A 357 18.37 49.69 2.72
C VAL A 357 19.79 50.13 2.36
N ALA A 358 20.77 49.71 3.15
CA ALA A 358 22.19 49.76 2.82
C ALA A 358 22.63 48.48 2.11
N LEU A 359 23.42 48.63 1.04
CA LEU A 359 24.02 47.52 0.30
C LEU A 359 25.44 47.24 0.80
N PHE A 360 25.79 46.00 1.11
CA PHE A 360 27.13 45.61 1.57
C PHE A 360 27.90 44.84 0.50
N PRO A 361 29.23 45.02 0.39
CA PRO A 361 30.10 45.78 1.31
C PRO A 361 30.20 47.28 1.04
N CYS A 362 29.62 47.80 -0.05
CA CYS A 362 29.87 49.18 -0.50
C CYS A 362 29.19 50.28 0.34
N GLY A 363 28.26 49.94 1.22
CA GLY A 363 27.56 50.85 2.14
C GLY A 363 26.52 51.78 1.50
N HIS A 364 26.25 51.67 0.20
CA HIS A 364 25.35 52.60 -0.49
C HIS A 364 23.90 52.43 -0.05
N VAL A 365 23.29 53.52 0.39
CA VAL A 365 21.85 53.62 0.72
C VAL A 365 21.14 54.28 -0.46
N CYS A 366 20.64 53.47 -1.40
CA CYS A 366 20.07 53.97 -2.65
C CYS A 366 18.73 53.32 -3.08
N LEU A 367 18.26 52.32 -2.33
CA LEU A 367 17.05 51.55 -2.64
C LEU A 367 16.08 51.53 -1.45
N CYS A 368 14.79 51.35 -1.75
CA CYS A 368 13.78 50.96 -0.76
C CYS A 368 13.81 49.44 -0.53
N ALA A 369 13.14 48.97 0.53
CA ALA A 369 13.07 47.55 0.89
C ALA A 369 12.48 46.65 -0.21
N ASP A 370 11.62 47.19 -1.08
CA ASP A 370 11.01 46.42 -2.17
C ASP A 370 11.97 46.31 -3.37
N CYS A 371 12.61 47.42 -3.76
CA CYS A 371 13.55 47.44 -4.89
C CYS A 371 14.86 46.71 -4.60
N SER A 372 15.28 46.62 -3.33
CA SER A 372 16.46 45.83 -2.95
C SER A 372 16.28 44.33 -3.18
N LEU A 373 15.04 43.82 -3.20
CA LEU A 373 14.75 42.42 -3.50
C LEU A 373 14.81 42.09 -5.00
N LEU A 374 14.75 43.11 -5.86
CA LEU A 374 14.68 42.97 -7.33
C LEU A 374 16.03 43.15 -8.02
N ILE A 375 17.09 43.51 -7.28
CA ILE A 375 18.39 43.82 -7.87
C ILE A 375 19.20 42.56 -8.22
N GLN A 376 19.85 42.57 -9.38
CA GLN A 376 20.59 41.43 -9.93
C GLN A 376 22.04 41.36 -9.40
N GLU A 377 22.24 41.53 -8.09
CA GLU A 377 23.54 41.35 -7.38
C GLU A 377 24.58 42.48 -7.51
N ARG A 378 24.29 43.63 -8.11
CA ARG A 378 25.23 44.76 -8.21
C ARG A 378 24.63 46.07 -7.74
N CYS A 379 25.43 46.91 -7.07
CA CYS A 379 24.99 48.23 -6.61
C CYS A 379 24.71 49.17 -7.80
N PRO A 380 23.54 49.86 -7.86
CA PRO A 380 23.24 50.79 -8.95
C PRO A 380 24.20 51.99 -9.03
N VAL A 381 24.83 52.35 -7.90
CA VAL A 381 25.69 53.53 -7.77
C VAL A 381 27.13 53.19 -8.16
N CYS A 382 27.74 52.21 -7.47
CA CYS A 382 29.16 51.89 -7.63
C CYS A 382 29.43 50.60 -8.43
N ARG A 383 28.39 49.86 -8.83
CA ARG A 383 28.47 48.57 -9.55
C ARG A 383 29.16 47.44 -8.78
N GLU A 384 29.55 47.67 -7.53
CA GLU A 384 30.11 46.68 -6.62
C GLU A 384 29.12 45.53 -6.38
N SER A 385 29.64 44.32 -6.19
CA SER A 385 28.81 43.13 -5.91
C SER A 385 28.12 43.25 -4.55
N VAL A 386 26.80 43.08 -4.52
CA VAL A 386 25.99 43.13 -3.30
C VAL A 386 25.94 41.74 -2.69
N VAL A 387 26.54 41.60 -1.51
CA VAL A 387 26.60 40.33 -0.76
C VAL A 387 25.48 40.25 0.28
N ASP A 388 25.15 41.38 0.90
CA ASP A 388 24.13 41.46 1.94
C ASP A 388 23.46 42.83 1.95
N THR A 389 22.29 42.93 2.57
CA THR A 389 21.51 44.17 2.69
C THR A 389 20.99 44.34 4.10
N ALA A 390 21.19 45.52 4.70
CA ALA A 390 20.67 45.81 6.03
C ALA A 390 19.66 46.97 6.01
N PRO A 391 18.62 46.92 6.84
CA PRO A 391 17.70 48.04 7.00
C PRO A 391 18.41 49.24 7.65
N VAL A 392 18.14 50.44 7.15
CA VAL A 392 18.68 51.70 7.67
C VAL A 392 17.53 52.65 8.00
N TYR A 393 17.61 53.26 9.17
CA TYR A 393 16.70 54.32 9.61
C TYR A 393 17.43 55.65 9.46
N LEU A 394 17.02 56.45 8.48
CA LEU A 394 17.52 57.81 8.29
C LEU A 394 16.70 58.73 9.21
N ALA A 395 17.37 59.36 10.17
CA ALA A 395 16.78 60.25 11.16
C ALA A 395 16.70 61.69 10.66
#